data_AF-A0A250JQZ7-F1
#
_entry.id   AF-A0A250JQZ7-F1
#
_cell.length_a   1.000
_cell.length_b   1.000
_cell.length_c   1.000
_cell.angle_alpha   90.00
_cell.angle_beta   90.00
_cell.angle_gamma   90.00
#
_symmetry.space_group_name_H-M   'P 1'
#
loop_
_entity.id
_entity.type
_entity.pdbx_description
1 polymer ?
#
loop_
_entity_poly.entity_id
_entity_poly.type
_entity_poly.pdbx_seq_one_letter_code
_entity_poly.pdbx_strand_id
1 'polypeptide(L)'
;MASKQQGTDALAAEALRKALAGARVEVKLALPEGGAELQPEVEVAFPQGTSARQRNAALLLLAAQVELRTPEQEHWLVESEVFDDGLRGRVYLLLLGVGGPRPTRDEAERGLQVLHCALR
;
A
#
# COMPACT_ATOMS: atom_id res chain seq x y z
N MET A 1 22.12 15.52 7.34
CA MET A 1 20.69 15.16 7.47
C MET A 1 20.35 13.82 6.81
N ALA A 2 20.97 13.46 5.68
CA ALA A 2 20.76 12.17 4.98
C ALA A 2 20.86 10.91 5.87
N SER A 3 21.84 10.85 6.78
CA SER A 3 22.05 9.69 7.67
C SER A 3 20.93 9.45 8.70
N LYS A 4 20.19 10.50 9.12
CA LYS A 4 19.06 10.33 10.05
C LYS A 4 17.81 9.80 9.32
N GLN A 5 17.55 10.33 8.12
CA GLN A 5 16.44 9.89 7.25
C GLN A 5 16.60 8.42 6.86
N GLN A 6 17.81 8.01 6.47
CA GLN A 6 18.12 6.62 6.16
C GLN A 6 17.91 5.68 7.35
N GLY A 7 18.18 6.15 8.58
CA GLY A 7 17.96 5.37 9.80
C GLY A 7 16.47 5.18 10.12
N THR A 8 15.65 6.21 9.93
CA THR A 8 14.20 6.13 10.13
C THR A 8 13.53 5.23 9.10
N ASP A 9 13.95 5.31 7.84
CA ASP A 9 13.39 4.49 6.76
C ASP A 9 13.68 3.00 6.98
N ALA A 10 14.91 2.68 7.42
CA ALA A 10 15.30 1.31 7.75
C ALA A 10 14.51 0.74 8.94
N LEU A 11 14.25 1.55 9.97
CA LEU A 11 13.43 1.15 11.12
C LEU A 11 11.98 0.89 10.71
N ALA A 12 11.40 1.75 9.88
CA ALA A 12 10.04 1.57 9.38
C ALA A 12 9.94 0.33 8.47
N ALA A 13 10.95 0.04 7.65
CA ALA A 13 10.98 -1.14 6.79
C ALA A 13 11.08 -2.43 7.62
N GLU A 14 11.92 -2.43 8.66
CA GLU A 14 12.02 -3.55 9.59
C GLU A 14 10.70 -3.79 10.35
N ALA A 15 10.07 -2.72 10.85
CA ALA A 15 8.79 -2.80 11.53
C ALA A 15 7.69 -3.37 10.63
N LEU A 16 7.61 -2.91 9.38
CA LEU A 16 6.67 -3.44 8.39
C LEU A 16 6.94 -4.92 8.11
N ARG A 17 8.20 -5.32 7.92
CA ARG A 17 8.57 -6.71 7.65
C ARG A 17 8.17 -7.64 8.80
N LYS A 18 8.34 -7.21 10.04
CA LYS A 18 7.87 -7.94 11.23
C LYS A 18 6.35 -8.01 11.30
N ALA A 19 5.66 -6.90 10.99
CA ALA A 19 4.20 -6.84 11.05
C ALA A 19 3.53 -7.72 9.98
N LEU A 20 4.18 -7.91 8.83
CA LEU A 20 3.73 -8.79 7.74
C LEU A 20 4.26 -10.22 7.84
N ALA A 21 4.95 -10.60 8.92
CA ALA A 21 5.56 -11.92 9.04
C ALA A 21 4.53 -13.05 8.91
N GLY A 22 4.74 -13.93 7.93
CA GLY A 22 3.84 -15.05 7.63
C GLY A 22 2.59 -14.67 6.83
N ALA A 23 2.32 -13.38 6.59
CA ALA A 23 1.26 -12.96 5.70
C ALA A 23 1.64 -13.23 4.23
N ARG A 24 0.65 -13.58 3.41
CA ARG A 24 0.78 -13.54 1.96
C ARG A 24 0.52 -12.11 1.49
N VAL A 25 1.43 -11.57 0.71
CA VAL A 25 1.37 -10.20 0.18
C VAL A 25 1.35 -10.27 -1.35
N GLU A 26 0.41 -9.59 -1.98
CA GLU A 26 0.26 -9.57 -3.43
C GLU A 26 0.11 -8.12 -3.91
N VAL A 27 0.96 -7.70 -4.85
CA VAL A 27 0.88 -6.39 -5.50
C VAL A 27 0.22 -6.58 -6.86
N LYS A 28 -0.85 -5.85 -7.14
CA LYS A 28 -1.62 -5.99 -8.39
C LYS A 28 -2.34 -4.71 -8.77
N LEU A 29 -2.82 -4.67 -10.01
CA LEU A 29 -3.86 -3.73 -10.42
C LEU A 29 -5.21 -4.39 -10.20
N ALA A 30 -6.05 -3.77 -9.39
CA ALA A 30 -7.40 -4.24 -9.13
C ALA A 30 -8.43 -3.27 -9.71
N LEU A 31 -9.57 -3.81 -10.11
CA LEU A 31 -10.77 -3.04 -10.38
C LEU A 31 -11.56 -2.94 -9.08
N PRO A 32 -11.81 -1.74 -8.54
CA PRO A 32 -12.70 -1.59 -7.39
C PRO A 32 -14.10 -2.09 -7.75
N GLU A 33 -14.86 -2.56 -6.76
CA GLU A 33 -16.27 -2.87 -6.97
C GLU A 33 -17.02 -1.60 -7.44
N GLY A 34 -17.63 -1.67 -8.63
CA GLY A 34 -18.31 -0.54 -9.26
C GLY A 34 -17.39 0.50 -9.91
N GLY A 35 -16.07 0.32 -9.86
CA GLY A 35 -15.08 1.19 -10.49
C GLY A 35 -14.84 0.85 -11.97
N ALA A 36 -14.53 1.87 -12.77
CA ALA A 36 -14.13 1.70 -14.18
C ALA A 36 -12.60 1.74 -14.37
N GLU A 37 -11.82 1.91 -13.30
CA GLU A 37 -10.42 2.29 -13.34
C GLU A 37 -9.57 1.33 -12.51
N LEU A 38 -8.41 0.94 -13.07
CA LEU A 38 -7.46 0.06 -12.41
C LEU A 38 -6.72 0.83 -11.31
N GLN A 39 -6.81 0.35 -10.07
CA GLN A 39 -6.11 0.89 -8.93
C GLN A 39 -4.96 -0.03 -8.53
N PRO A 40 -3.73 0.50 -8.37
CA PRO A 40 -2.63 -0.23 -7.77
C PRO A 40 -2.95 -0.54 -6.31
N GLU A 41 -2.84 -1.80 -5.93
CA GLU A 41 -3.06 -2.22 -4.55
C GLU A 41 -2.07 -3.29 -4.09
N VAL A 42 -1.88 -3.33 -2.77
CA VAL A 42 -1.24 -4.42 -2.04
C VAL A 42 -2.32 -5.12 -1.22
N GLU A 43 -2.68 -6.34 -1.63
CA GLU A 43 -3.52 -7.23 -0.82
C GLU A 43 -2.65 -8.00 0.17
N VAL A 44 -3.09 -8.06 1.42
CA VAL A 44 -2.43 -8.79 2.50
C VAL A 44 -3.40 -9.81 3.09
N ALA A 45 -3.05 -11.09 3.02
CA ALA A 45 -3.77 -12.17 3.67
C ALA A 45 -2.98 -12.66 4.89
N PHE A 46 -3.54 -12.42 6.08
CA PHE A 46 -2.91 -12.75 7.35
C PHE A 46 -3.15 -14.21 7.76
N PRO A 47 -2.20 -14.84 8.48
CA PRO A 47 -2.40 -16.15 9.07
C PRO A 47 -3.63 -16.20 10.00
N GLN A 48 -4.22 -17.38 10.10
CA GLN A 48 -5.26 -17.61 11.09
C GLN A 48 -4.69 -17.40 12.50
N GLY A 49 -5.47 -16.72 13.36
CA GLY A 49 -5.07 -16.39 14.72
C GLY A 49 -4.29 -15.08 14.87
N THR A 50 -3.90 -14.40 13.78
CA THR A 50 -3.41 -13.02 13.86
C THR A 50 -4.49 -12.12 14.43
N SER A 51 -4.19 -11.36 15.48
CA SER A 51 -5.17 -10.48 16.12
C SER A 51 -5.55 -9.28 15.24
N ALA A 52 -6.75 -8.75 15.39
CA ALA A 52 -7.18 -7.54 14.69
C ALA A 52 -6.21 -6.36 14.89
N ARG A 53 -5.66 -6.21 16.10
CA ARG A 53 -4.66 -5.15 16.38
C ARG A 53 -3.38 -5.33 15.57
N GLN A 54 -2.89 -6.56 15.43
CA GLN A 54 -1.70 -6.84 14.61
C GLN A 54 -1.97 -6.58 13.13
N ARG A 55 -3.12 -7.00 12.61
CA ARG A 55 -3.52 -6.74 11.21
C ARG A 55 -3.61 -5.25 10.94
N ASN A 56 -4.31 -4.50 11.79
CA ASN A 56 -4.45 -3.06 11.65
C ASN A 56 -3.09 -2.35 11.74
N ALA A 57 -2.22 -2.75 12.67
CA ALA A 57 -0.89 -2.19 12.77
C ALA A 57 -0.06 -2.43 11.50
N ALA A 58 -0.15 -3.64 10.91
CA ALA A 58 0.54 -3.96 9.67
C ALA A 58 0.03 -3.11 8.50
N LEU A 59 -1.29 -2.94 8.35
CA LEU A 59 -1.88 -2.11 7.30
C LEU A 59 -1.54 -0.63 7.47
N LEU A 60 -1.55 -0.11 8.71
CA LEU A 60 -1.14 1.27 9.00
C LEU A 60 0.34 1.52 8.69
N LEU A 61 1.22 0.57 9.04
CA LEU A 61 2.64 0.66 8.70
C LEU A 61 2.85 0.61 7.18
N LEU A 62 2.09 -0.25 6.48
CA LEU A 62 2.15 -0.34 5.03
C LEU A 62 1.67 0.95 4.37
N ALA A 63 0.51 1.47 4.78
CA ALA A 63 -0.03 2.74 4.29
C ALA A 63 0.96 3.89 4.52
N ALA A 64 1.56 4.00 5.71
CA ALA A 64 2.58 5.01 5.97
C ALA A 64 3.81 4.88 5.06
N GLN A 65 4.26 3.66 4.77
CA GLN A 65 5.39 3.43 3.87
C GLN A 65 5.08 3.77 2.41
N VAL A 66 3.85 3.52 1.99
CA VAL A 66 3.34 3.92 0.68
C VAL A 66 3.25 5.44 0.61
N GLU A 67 2.62 6.10 1.58
CA GLU A 67 2.52 7.57 1.67
C GLU A 67 3.89 8.25 1.55
N LEU A 68 4.87 7.79 2.33
CA LEU A 68 6.22 8.37 2.31
C LEU A 68 6.98 8.15 0.99
N ARG A 69 6.54 7.22 0.14
CA ARG A 69 7.14 6.93 -1.17
C ARG A 69 6.33 7.47 -2.34
N THR A 70 5.08 7.85 -2.13
CA THR A 70 4.25 8.48 -3.14
C THR A 70 4.82 9.86 -3.46
N PRO A 71 5.20 10.15 -4.72
CA PRO A 71 5.72 11.46 -5.07
C PRO A 71 4.63 12.54 -4.92
N GLU A 72 4.96 13.68 -4.31
CA GLU A 72 4.00 14.77 -4.04
C GLU A 72 3.27 15.25 -5.30
N GLN A 73 3.94 15.24 -6.46
CA GLN A 73 3.36 15.70 -7.73
C GLN A 73 2.28 14.77 -8.31
N GLU A 74 2.16 13.55 -7.80
CA GLU A 74 1.16 12.59 -8.31
C GLU A 74 -0.23 12.84 -7.71
N HIS A 75 -0.31 13.51 -6.56
CA HIS A 75 -1.58 13.85 -5.86
C HIS A 75 -2.49 12.64 -5.55
N TRP A 76 -2.00 11.41 -5.63
CA TRP A 76 -2.76 10.21 -5.29
C TRP A 76 -3.08 10.16 -3.80
N LEU A 77 -4.17 9.49 -3.45
CA LEU A 77 -4.50 9.21 -2.05
C LEU A 77 -4.12 7.77 -1.70
N VAL A 78 -3.53 7.56 -0.53
CA VAL A 78 -3.29 6.21 0.00
C VAL A 78 -4.44 5.84 0.93
N GLU A 79 -5.13 4.78 0.58
CA GLU A 79 -6.26 4.27 1.35
C GLU A 79 -5.97 2.86 1.86
N SER A 80 -6.66 2.47 2.93
CA SER A 80 -6.54 1.13 3.48
C SER A 80 -7.87 0.61 4.01
N GLU A 81 -8.10 -0.68 3.86
CA GLU A 81 -9.31 -1.32 4.37
C GLU A 81 -9.04 -2.78 4.77
N VAL A 82 -9.90 -3.29 5.65
CA VAL A 82 -9.94 -4.70 6.04
C VAL A 82 -11.19 -5.29 5.38
N PHE A 83 -11.05 -6.44 4.72
CA PHE A 83 -12.17 -7.11 4.09
C PHE A 83 -13.09 -7.79 5.12
N ASP A 84 -14.32 -8.10 4.72
CA ASP A 84 -15.36 -8.65 5.59
C ASP A 84 -14.99 -10.00 6.23
N ASP A 85 -14.10 -10.78 5.61
CA ASP A 85 -13.60 -12.03 6.19
C ASP A 85 -12.69 -11.81 7.42
N GLY A 86 -12.29 -10.55 7.65
CA GLY A 86 -11.45 -10.13 8.76
C GLY A 86 -10.03 -10.69 8.73
N LEU A 87 -9.62 -11.45 7.72
CA LEU A 87 -8.28 -12.04 7.58
C LEU A 87 -7.49 -11.41 6.44
N ARG A 88 -8.17 -10.72 5.54
CA ARG A 88 -7.56 -9.97 4.45
C ARG A 88 -7.78 -8.48 4.61
N GLY A 89 -6.87 -7.72 4.04
CA GLY A 89 -7.02 -6.29 3.88
C GLY A 89 -6.15 -5.81 2.73
N ARG A 90 -6.27 -4.53 2.40
CA ARG A 90 -5.47 -3.92 1.35
C ARG A 90 -5.02 -2.52 1.70
N VAL A 91 -3.94 -2.10 1.05
CA VAL A 91 -3.53 -0.71 0.91
C VAL A 91 -3.50 -0.42 -0.58
N TYR A 92 -4.14 0.67 -1.01
CA TYR A 92 -4.25 0.99 -2.44
C TYR A 92 -4.05 2.47 -2.71
N LEU A 93 -3.65 2.76 -3.94
CA LEU A 93 -3.52 4.12 -4.45
C LEU A 93 -4.78 4.49 -5.22
N LEU A 94 -5.52 5.48 -4.71
CA LEU A 94 -6.57 6.13 -5.46
C LEU A 94 -5.94 7.14 -6.42
N LEU A 95 -5.81 6.70 -7.68
CA LEU A 95 -5.29 7.53 -8.76
C LEU A 95 -6.36 8.57 -9.16
N LEU A 96 -5.95 9.83 -9.31
CA LEU A 96 -6.89 10.94 -9.59
C LEU A 96 -6.91 11.36 -11.06
N GLY A 97 -6.05 10.78 -11.91
CA GLY A 97 -5.96 11.16 -13.32
C GLY A 97 -5.26 12.49 -13.50
N VAL A 98 -3.95 12.54 -13.23
CA VAL A 98 -3.17 13.79 -13.36
C VAL A 98 -3.32 14.37 -14.77
N GLY A 99 -4.00 15.51 -14.90
CA GLY A 99 -4.22 16.20 -16.17
C GLY A 99 -5.37 15.65 -17.04
N GLY A 100 -6.21 14.75 -16.52
CA GLY A 100 -7.35 14.17 -17.25
C GLY A 100 -8.51 13.74 -16.35
N PRO A 101 -9.63 13.27 -16.93
CA PRO A 101 -10.78 12.82 -16.15
C PRO A 101 -10.62 11.40 -15.59
N ARG A 102 -9.59 10.66 -16.00
CA ARG A 102 -9.33 9.26 -15.62
C ARG A 102 -7.82 8.98 -15.52
N PRO A 103 -7.39 8.06 -14.65
CA PRO A 103 -6.03 7.57 -14.58
C PRO A 103 -5.56 6.92 -15.89
N THR A 104 -4.31 7.16 -16.22
CA THR A 104 -3.68 6.53 -17.38
C THR A 104 -3.04 5.18 -17.00
N ARG A 105 -2.77 4.34 -18.00
CA ARG A 105 -2.01 3.09 -17.78
C ARG A 105 -0.62 3.36 -17.20
N ASP A 106 0.04 4.41 -17.67
CA ASP A 106 1.37 4.80 -17.19
C ASP A 106 1.32 5.26 -15.72
N GLU A 107 0.26 5.97 -15.33
CA GLU A 107 0.01 6.35 -13.93
C GLU A 107 -0.17 5.12 -13.05
N ALA A 108 -0.95 4.13 -13.51
CA ALA A 108 -1.13 2.87 -12.81
C ALA A 108 0.18 2.06 -12.68
N GLU A 109 1.02 2.03 -13.71
CA GLU A 109 2.33 1.38 -13.67
C GLU A 109 3.29 2.09 -12.68
N ARG A 110 3.30 3.43 -12.64
CA ARG A 110 4.06 4.18 -11.64
C ARG A 110 3.55 3.90 -10.22
N GLY A 111 2.24 3.80 -10.03
CA GLY A 111 1.65 3.42 -8.75
C GLY A 111 2.08 2.02 -8.31
N LEU A 112 2.09 1.02 -9.20
CA LEU A 112 2.64 -0.31 -8.88
C LEU A 112 4.10 -0.23 -8.43
N GLN A 113 4.90 0.60 -9.09
CA GLN A 113 6.30 0.77 -8.73
C GLN A 113 6.47 1.36 -7.32
N VAL A 114 5.62 2.32 -6.93
CA VAL A 114 5.58 2.85 -5.55
C VAL A 114 5.28 1.73 -4.55
N LEU A 115 4.26 0.91 -4.82
CA LEU A 115 3.88 -0.19 -3.95
C LEU A 115 4.98 -1.25 -3.81
N HIS A 116 5.65 -1.60 -4.92
CA HIS A 116 6.81 -2.50 -4.89
C HIS A 116 7.98 -1.92 -4.08
N CYS A 117 8.22 -0.61 -4.17
CA CYS A 117 9.25 0.06 -3.38
C CYS A 117 8.90 0.13 -1.89
N ALA A 118 7.61 0.22 -1.54
CA ALA A 118 7.14 0.28 -0.15
C ALA A 118 7.33 -1.04 0.61
N LEU A 119 7.40 -2.16 -0.10
CA LEU A 119 7.56 -3.50 0.47
C LEU A 119 9.03 -3.96 0.60
N ARG A 120 10.00 -3.17 0.11
CA ARG A 120 11.44 -3.47 0.20
C ARG A 120 12.02 -2.91 1.50
#